data_AF-A0A346PAI4-F1
#
_entry.id   AF-A0A346PAI4-F1
#
_cell.length_a   1.000
_cell.length_b   1.000
_cell.length_c   1.000
_cell.angle_alpha   90.00
_cell.angle_beta   90.00
_cell.angle_gamma   90.00
#
_symmetry.space_group_name_H-M   'P 1'
#
loop_
_entity.id
_entity.type
_entity.pdbx_description
1 polymer ?
#
loop_
_entity_poly.entity_id
_entity_poly.type
_entity_poly.pdbx_seq_one_letter_code
_entity_poly.pdbx_strand_id
1 'polypeptide(L)'
;MERRSYLTTMAAIAGVPVSNRLGTGDDESDGSETDDEIEGDPRPPSELIGTFDDFESLEPWRAYQDIGSISSTTEYAPDGGQAALLEPREDDGQVRVRRELDEPIDVRAVAPGITVAADRDARVRLQLQDSSGHYVEFSRQVRSEMPFVSDNFGLSRVSGEPDLTDVVTVQIVSWFGENADGRLVIDDLYFVPTVGTGTVCLQFHGGYESHYSDALEILEDADTDVPATAFVPTDRIASEDRLTIDQLETLSSAGWTVGSYGARGTPINGSGEVMESNVASPVDWLTGHGFDDGARFLAVPGSQYSEASYEAVQTHYDLAFSGWGLSQGYPSDPHRCAVIVDPDREQAVELLEWTAARGGFTSIAFTTLDSDEDRETLEELVSRLEELAAADLLRVGTPEDLLDAANELEAIGSGDEDSDDVVDDPDEQALEDEETAEAVDPDEEVIEEVEQNEFEGVDEDSETDERSGSESESESESESESEPESAVDQSTDGDSLEVTEDDGIGTSGGTGSSENTSETAGRGWEEIDP
;
A
#
# COMPACT_ATOMS: atom_id res chain seq x y z
N MET A 1 23.21 2.31 36.96
CA MET A 1 22.70 1.25 37.86
C MET A 1 21.20 1.43 37.85
N GLU A 2 20.36 0.57 37.31
CA GLU A 2 20.48 -0.83 36.89
C GLU A 2 19.87 -0.95 35.48
N ARG A 3 20.56 -1.65 34.58
CA ARG A 3 20.05 -2.03 33.26
C ARG A 3 19.07 -3.19 33.48
N ARG A 4 17.81 -3.03 33.08
CA ARG A 4 16.87 -4.15 32.94
C ARG A 4 16.97 -4.65 31.50
N SER A 5 17.76 -5.71 31.34
CA SER A 5 17.76 -6.55 30.14
C SER A 5 16.37 -7.17 29.97
N TYR A 6 15.56 -6.60 29.08
CA TYR A 6 14.45 -7.27 28.43
C TYR A 6 14.91 -7.48 27.00
N LEU A 7 15.45 -8.67 26.71
CA LEU A 7 15.68 -9.26 25.38
C LEU A 7 16.60 -10.47 25.55
N THR A 8 16.07 -11.54 26.13
CA THR A 8 16.55 -12.91 25.91
C THR A 8 15.41 -13.88 26.23
N THR A 9 14.31 -13.73 25.52
CA THR A 9 13.34 -14.80 25.31
C THR A 9 12.80 -14.65 23.89
N MET A 10 13.66 -14.89 22.90
CA MET A 10 13.20 -15.43 21.61
C MET A 10 12.69 -16.84 21.91
N ALA A 11 11.50 -16.92 22.48
CA ALA A 11 10.71 -18.14 22.45
C ALA A 11 10.31 -18.28 20.99
N ALA A 12 10.94 -19.26 20.33
CA ALA A 12 10.50 -19.77 19.06
C ALA A 12 8.98 -19.97 19.12
N ILE A 13 8.23 -19.08 18.47
CA ILE A 13 6.93 -19.46 17.92
C ILE A 13 7.32 -20.36 16.77
N ALA A 14 7.45 -21.64 17.12
CA ALA A 14 7.73 -22.69 16.18
C ALA A 14 6.50 -22.86 15.29
N GLY A 15 6.44 -22.09 14.21
CA GLY A 15 5.81 -22.54 12.99
C GLY A 15 6.62 -23.73 12.46
N VAL A 16 6.39 -24.91 13.04
CA VAL A 16 6.98 -26.21 12.67
C VAL A 16 8.52 -26.24 12.58
N PRO A 17 9.23 -26.81 13.59
CA PRO A 17 10.60 -27.26 13.37
C PRO A 17 10.55 -28.54 12.53
N VAL A 18 11.20 -28.52 11.36
CA VAL A 18 11.62 -29.74 10.68
C VAL A 18 12.39 -30.60 11.69
N SER A 19 11.89 -31.81 11.93
CA SER A 19 12.47 -32.76 12.89
C SER A 19 13.91 -33.08 12.50
N ASN A 20 14.91 -32.49 13.17
CA ASN A 20 16.26 -33.03 13.14
C ASN A 20 16.55 -33.76 14.46
N ARG A 21 16.45 -35.08 14.39
CA ARG A 21 16.63 -36.02 15.49
C ARG A 21 18.13 -36.20 15.75
N LEU A 22 18.72 -35.37 16.61
CA LEU A 22 20.08 -35.57 17.13
C LEU A 22 20.13 -36.83 18.02
N GLY A 23 20.47 -37.96 17.42
CA GLY A 23 20.87 -39.20 18.10
C GLY A 23 22.37 -39.40 17.99
N THR A 24 23.08 -39.38 19.12
CA THR A 24 24.50 -39.74 19.22
C THR A 24 24.65 -41.26 19.32
N GLY A 25 25.48 -41.87 18.47
CA GLY A 25 25.95 -43.25 18.62
C GLY A 25 26.44 -43.89 17.32
N ASP A 26 27.75 -44.16 17.26
CA ASP A 26 28.48 -44.85 16.18
C ASP A 26 27.86 -46.18 15.73
N ASP A 27 27.78 -46.41 14.40
CA ASP A 27 28.23 -47.65 13.75
C ASP A 27 28.24 -47.48 12.21
N GLU A 28 29.25 -48.05 11.57
CA GLU A 28 29.52 -47.99 10.11
C GLU A 28 28.48 -48.78 9.29
N SER A 29 28.09 -48.28 8.09
CA SER A 29 27.98 -49.04 6.83
C SER A 29 27.11 -48.33 5.76
N ASP A 30 27.77 -48.01 4.63
CA ASP A 30 27.34 -48.17 3.23
C ASP A 30 26.09 -47.44 2.68
N GLY A 31 26.35 -46.43 1.84
CA GLY A 31 25.77 -46.25 0.51
C GLY A 31 24.25 -46.12 0.33
N SER A 32 23.77 -44.88 0.23
CA SER A 32 22.69 -44.48 -0.68
C SER A 32 22.68 -42.96 -0.78
N GLU A 33 23.03 -42.42 -1.94
CA GLU A 33 22.74 -41.04 -2.31
C GLU A 33 21.22 -40.95 -2.46
N THR A 34 20.56 -40.29 -1.51
CA THR A 34 19.18 -39.84 -1.67
C THR A 34 19.25 -38.34 -1.87
N ASP A 35 18.93 -37.93 -3.09
CA ASP A 35 18.65 -36.56 -3.49
C ASP A 35 17.41 -36.12 -2.70
N ASP A 36 17.61 -35.40 -1.60
CA ASP A 36 16.51 -34.74 -0.89
C ASP A 36 16.27 -33.40 -1.59
N GLU A 37 15.50 -33.45 -2.69
CA GLU A 37 14.81 -32.27 -3.20
C GLU A 37 13.84 -31.81 -2.11
N ILE A 38 14.14 -30.67 -1.49
CA ILE A 38 13.22 -29.98 -0.59
C ILE A 38 12.14 -29.32 -1.46
N GLU A 39 11.15 -30.11 -1.88
CA GLU A 39 9.88 -29.57 -2.33
C GLU A 39 9.12 -29.08 -1.09
N GLY A 40 9.05 -27.76 -0.93
CA GLY A 40 8.12 -27.13 0.00
C GLY A 40 6.70 -27.41 -0.48
N ASP A 41 6.08 -28.45 0.07
CA ASP A 41 4.69 -28.82 -0.23
C ASP A 41 3.77 -27.61 0.00
N PRO A 42 3.07 -27.09 -1.04
CA PRO A 42 2.14 -25.99 -0.86
C PRO A 42 0.98 -26.49 0.00
N ARG A 43 0.84 -25.94 1.21
CA ARG A 43 -0.38 -26.17 1.99
C ARG A 43 -1.56 -25.75 1.12
N PRO A 44 -2.66 -26.54 1.08
CA PRO A 44 -3.86 -26.10 0.40
C PRO A 44 -4.28 -24.73 0.92
N PRO A 45 -4.80 -23.83 0.06
CA PRO A 45 -5.28 -22.53 0.48
C PRO A 45 -6.24 -22.71 1.66
N SER A 46 -6.04 -21.91 2.70
CA SER A 46 -6.91 -21.94 3.88
C SER A 46 -8.36 -21.77 3.44
N GLU A 47 -9.28 -22.57 3.99
CA GLU A 47 -10.73 -22.43 3.76
C GLU A 47 -11.26 -21.06 4.21
N LEU A 48 -10.46 -20.28 4.94
CA LEU A 48 -10.79 -18.92 5.34
C LEU A 48 -10.59 -17.87 4.23
N ILE A 49 -9.82 -18.16 3.18
CA ILE A 49 -9.51 -17.17 2.13
C ILE A 49 -10.81 -16.72 1.46
N GLY A 50 -10.97 -15.41 1.29
CA GLY A 50 -12.20 -14.76 0.82
C GLY A 50 -13.03 -14.18 1.96
N THR A 51 -14.29 -13.87 1.66
CA THR A 51 -15.24 -13.25 2.60
C THR A 51 -15.52 -14.16 3.80
N PHE A 52 -15.29 -13.62 4.99
CA PHE A 52 -15.62 -14.23 6.27
C PHE A 52 -16.94 -13.70 6.87
N ASP A 53 -17.24 -12.42 6.66
CA ASP A 53 -18.49 -11.79 7.08
C ASP A 53 -18.82 -10.61 6.15
N ASP A 54 -19.97 -10.65 5.49
CA ASP A 54 -20.49 -9.61 4.58
C ASP A 54 -21.40 -8.59 5.30
N PHE A 55 -21.51 -8.68 6.63
CA PHE A 55 -22.35 -7.81 7.46
C PHE A 55 -23.84 -7.74 7.08
N GLU A 56 -24.34 -8.68 6.27
CA GLU A 56 -25.77 -8.82 5.95
C GLU A 56 -26.59 -9.24 7.17
N SER A 57 -25.94 -9.77 8.21
CA SER A 57 -26.54 -9.93 9.53
C SER A 57 -25.62 -9.42 10.63
N LEU A 58 -26.10 -8.43 11.38
CA LEU A 58 -25.39 -7.90 12.54
C LEU A 58 -25.68 -8.65 13.84
N GLU A 59 -26.54 -9.68 13.83
CA GLU A 59 -26.88 -10.46 15.03
C GLU A 59 -25.67 -11.05 15.77
N PRO A 60 -24.60 -11.53 15.09
CA PRO A 60 -23.39 -12.03 15.77
C PRO A 60 -22.52 -10.94 16.42
N TRP A 61 -22.73 -9.68 16.02
CA TRP A 61 -21.89 -8.55 16.42
C TRP A 61 -22.52 -7.76 17.57
N ARG A 62 -21.69 -7.37 18.53
CA ARG A 62 -22.11 -6.51 19.64
C ARG A 62 -21.07 -5.45 19.95
N ALA A 63 -21.54 -4.26 20.34
CA ALA A 63 -20.67 -3.28 20.98
C ALA A 63 -20.07 -3.89 22.25
N TYR A 64 -18.75 -3.76 22.41
CA TYR A 64 -18.01 -4.36 23.51
C TYR A 64 -17.69 -3.32 24.57
N GLN A 65 -17.83 -3.69 25.85
CA GLN A 65 -17.60 -2.83 27.02
C GLN A 65 -18.40 -1.52 27.03
N ASP A 66 -19.54 -1.48 26.33
CA ASP A 66 -20.32 -0.25 26.14
C ASP A 66 -19.48 0.91 25.54
N ILE A 67 -18.61 0.62 24.57
CA ILE A 67 -17.82 1.61 23.82
C ILE A 67 -18.33 1.70 22.37
N GLY A 68 -18.97 2.82 22.03
CA GLY A 68 -19.63 3.04 20.74
C GLY A 68 -20.88 2.17 20.48
N SER A 69 -21.31 2.13 19.22
CA SER A 69 -22.43 1.35 18.72
C SER A 69 -22.17 0.78 17.32
N ILE A 70 -22.87 -0.30 17.00
CA ILE A 70 -22.97 -0.88 15.66
C ILE A 70 -24.43 -0.88 15.22
N SER A 71 -24.68 -0.48 13.99
CA SER A 71 -25.99 -0.49 13.33
C SER A 71 -25.83 -0.79 11.85
N SER A 72 -26.91 -1.00 11.11
CA SER A 72 -26.81 -1.18 9.67
C SER A 72 -27.09 0.09 8.89
N THR A 73 -26.48 0.20 7.71
CA THR A 73 -26.71 1.28 6.75
C THR A 73 -26.89 0.71 5.34
N THR A 74 -27.64 1.41 4.50
CA THR A 74 -27.79 1.11 3.07
C THR A 74 -27.11 2.16 2.19
N GLU A 75 -26.37 3.10 2.77
CA GLU A 75 -25.69 4.18 2.05
C GLU A 75 -24.45 3.69 1.29
N TYR A 76 -23.85 2.59 1.76
CA TYR A 76 -22.69 1.93 1.18
C TYR A 76 -23.01 0.44 1.17
N ALA A 77 -23.36 -0.10 0.01
CA ALA A 77 -23.64 -1.52 -0.20
C ALA A 77 -23.29 -1.85 -1.65
N PRO A 78 -21.98 -1.95 -1.98
CA PRO A 78 -21.53 -2.20 -3.35
C PRO A 78 -22.10 -3.53 -3.87
N ASP A 79 -22.10 -4.56 -3.04
CA ASP A 79 -22.60 -5.90 -3.35
C ASP A 79 -23.47 -6.44 -2.19
N GLY A 80 -24.70 -5.96 -2.04
CA GLY A 80 -25.54 -6.41 -0.93
C GLY A 80 -26.79 -5.58 -0.66
N GLY A 81 -27.43 -5.87 0.46
CA GLY A 81 -28.55 -5.13 1.02
C GLY A 81 -28.13 -4.12 2.09
N GLN A 82 -27.03 -4.33 2.81
CA GLN A 82 -26.55 -3.43 3.87
C GLN A 82 -25.07 -3.61 4.24
N ALA A 83 -24.48 -2.58 4.85
CA ALA A 83 -23.19 -2.62 5.51
C ALA A 83 -23.33 -2.27 7.00
N ALA A 84 -22.25 -2.44 7.78
CA ALA A 84 -22.20 -2.06 9.19
C ALA A 84 -21.70 -0.63 9.38
N LEU A 85 -22.46 0.17 10.13
CA LEU A 85 -22.11 1.52 10.58
C LEU A 85 -21.68 1.50 12.04
N LEU A 86 -20.47 1.97 12.30
CA LEU A 86 -19.82 2.07 13.61
C LEU A 86 -19.73 3.54 14.02
N GLU A 87 -20.32 3.87 15.17
CA GLU A 87 -20.36 5.23 15.70
C GLU A 87 -19.87 5.27 17.16
N PRO A 88 -18.92 6.16 17.52
CA PRO A 88 -18.47 6.35 18.89
C PRO A 88 -19.57 7.03 19.70
N ARG A 89 -19.53 6.86 21.02
CA ARG A 89 -20.26 7.76 21.91
C ARG A 89 -19.49 9.09 21.96
N GLU A 90 -20.19 10.21 22.09
CA GLU A 90 -19.64 11.58 21.98
C GLU A 90 -18.34 11.80 22.80
N ASP A 91 -18.22 11.14 23.96
CA ASP A 91 -17.09 11.31 24.87
C ASP A 91 -15.93 10.31 24.66
N ASP A 92 -16.14 9.23 23.90
CA ASP A 92 -15.17 8.11 23.83
C ASP A 92 -14.21 8.23 22.64
N GLY A 93 -14.64 8.82 21.52
CA GLY A 93 -13.84 8.90 20.29
C GLY A 93 -13.44 7.54 19.69
N GLN A 94 -14.03 6.45 20.21
CA GLN A 94 -13.69 5.07 19.92
C GLN A 94 -14.96 4.21 19.78
N VAL A 95 -14.88 3.19 18.93
CA VAL A 95 -15.86 2.12 18.81
C VAL A 95 -15.16 0.79 18.97
N ARG A 96 -15.76 -0.15 19.74
CA ARG A 96 -15.30 -1.54 19.82
C ARG A 96 -16.47 -2.46 19.52
N VAL A 97 -16.36 -3.27 18.47
CA VAL A 97 -17.35 -4.30 18.14
C VAL A 97 -16.69 -5.66 18.18
N ARG A 98 -17.42 -6.66 18.69
CA ARG A 98 -16.91 -8.00 18.92
C ARG A 98 -17.88 -9.05 18.41
N ARG A 99 -17.34 -10.09 17.79
CA ARG A 99 -18.01 -11.34 17.43
C ARG A 99 -17.30 -12.50 18.13
N GLU A 100 -18.07 -13.31 18.83
CA GLU A 100 -17.61 -14.60 19.36
C GLU A 100 -17.93 -15.68 18.32
N LEU A 101 -16.99 -16.59 18.08
CA LEU A 101 -17.14 -17.64 17.09
C LEU A 101 -17.69 -18.91 17.74
N ASP A 102 -18.65 -19.55 17.06
CA ASP A 102 -19.19 -20.84 17.51
C ASP A 102 -18.18 -21.98 17.32
N GLU A 103 -17.32 -21.86 16.30
CA GLU A 103 -16.23 -22.77 16.00
C GLU A 103 -14.92 -21.97 15.87
N PRO A 104 -13.80 -22.48 16.42
CA PRO A 104 -12.52 -21.82 16.28
C PRO A 104 -12.01 -21.84 14.84
N ILE A 105 -11.23 -20.82 14.48
CA ILE A 105 -10.62 -20.68 13.15
C ILE A 105 -9.08 -20.72 13.23
N ASP A 106 -8.45 -21.27 12.20
CA ASP A 106 -6.98 -21.32 12.05
C ASP A 106 -6.49 -20.19 11.16
N VAL A 107 -5.83 -19.19 11.75
CA VAL A 107 -5.38 -17.98 11.07
C VAL A 107 -3.88 -17.94 10.82
N ARG A 108 -3.17 -19.06 10.95
CA ARG A 108 -1.70 -19.10 10.83
C ARG A 108 -1.17 -18.74 9.44
N ALA A 109 -1.99 -18.89 8.41
CA ALA A 109 -1.60 -18.71 7.01
C ALA A 109 -2.41 -17.60 6.31
N VAL A 110 -3.12 -16.78 7.07
CA VAL A 110 -3.97 -15.72 6.53
C VAL A 110 -3.85 -14.41 7.31
N ALA A 111 -4.08 -13.30 6.61
CA ALA A 111 -4.19 -11.97 7.18
C ALA A 111 -5.62 -11.45 6.94
N PRO A 112 -6.26 -10.80 7.93
CA PRO A 112 -7.58 -10.23 7.73
C PRO A 112 -7.50 -8.89 7.00
N GLY A 113 -8.55 -8.55 6.27
CA GLY A 113 -8.81 -7.20 5.73
C GLY A 113 -10.29 -6.87 5.83
N ILE A 114 -10.65 -5.63 5.53
CA ILE A 114 -12.06 -5.20 5.53
C ILE A 114 -12.27 -4.10 4.50
N THR A 115 -13.45 -4.08 3.88
CA THR A 115 -13.90 -2.95 3.06
C THR A 115 -14.39 -1.83 3.97
N VAL A 116 -13.87 -0.63 3.78
CA VAL A 116 -14.06 0.44 4.76
C VAL A 116 -14.07 1.84 4.15
N ALA A 117 -14.90 2.71 4.73
CA ALA A 117 -14.83 4.16 4.56
C ALA A 117 -15.06 4.86 5.90
N ALA A 118 -14.46 6.03 6.06
CA ALA A 118 -14.66 6.87 7.22
C ALA A 118 -15.04 8.28 6.78
N ASP A 119 -15.83 9.00 7.58
CA ASP A 119 -16.10 10.42 7.36
C ASP A 119 -15.06 11.34 8.07
N ARG A 120 -14.22 10.73 8.90
CA ARG A 120 -13.07 11.33 9.59
C ARG A 120 -11.94 10.32 9.63
N ASP A 121 -10.71 10.80 9.54
CA ASP A 121 -9.52 9.97 9.73
C ASP A 121 -9.65 9.08 10.98
N ALA A 122 -9.47 7.78 10.75
CA ALA A 122 -9.65 6.76 11.75
C ALA A 122 -8.47 5.80 11.72
N ARG A 123 -8.11 5.27 12.89
CA ARG A 123 -7.29 4.07 12.98
C ARG A 123 -8.17 2.88 13.27
N VAL A 124 -8.18 1.94 12.34
CA VAL A 124 -8.94 0.69 12.44
C VAL A 124 -7.98 -0.43 12.83
N ARG A 125 -8.42 -1.28 13.75
CA ARG A 125 -7.68 -2.45 14.24
C ARG A 125 -8.57 -3.67 14.23
N LEU A 126 -8.07 -4.77 13.66
CA LEU A 126 -8.66 -6.09 13.66
C LEU A 126 -7.88 -6.96 14.65
N GLN A 127 -8.54 -7.43 15.70
CA GLN A 127 -7.95 -8.30 16.71
C GLN A 127 -8.53 -9.72 16.58
N LEU A 128 -7.63 -10.69 16.43
CA LEU A 128 -7.95 -12.11 16.39
C LEU A 128 -7.47 -12.73 17.69
N GLN A 129 -8.41 -13.15 18.53
CA GLN A 129 -8.18 -13.53 19.93
C GLN A 129 -8.48 -15.01 20.17
N ASP A 130 -7.57 -15.67 20.90
CA ASP A 130 -7.71 -17.06 21.34
C ASP A 130 -8.57 -17.22 22.60
N SER A 131 -8.81 -18.46 23.01
CA SER A 131 -9.59 -18.79 24.21
C SER A 131 -8.93 -18.35 25.54
N SER A 132 -7.63 -18.03 25.53
CA SER A 132 -6.89 -17.50 26.68
C SER A 132 -6.91 -15.97 26.77
N GLY A 133 -7.44 -15.30 25.74
CA GLY A 133 -7.50 -13.85 25.63
C GLY A 133 -6.25 -13.21 25.03
N HIS A 134 -5.27 -14.00 24.60
CA HIS A 134 -4.13 -13.52 23.82
C HIS A 134 -4.59 -13.23 22.39
N TYR A 135 -3.94 -12.27 21.71
CA TYR A 135 -4.39 -11.86 20.39
C TYR A 135 -3.26 -11.39 19.49
N VAL A 136 -3.52 -11.47 18.18
CA VAL A 136 -2.80 -10.73 17.14
C VAL A 136 -3.67 -9.58 16.65
N GLU A 137 -3.05 -8.43 16.38
CA GLU A 137 -3.73 -7.21 15.94
C GLU A 137 -3.17 -6.74 14.61
N PHE A 138 -4.05 -6.59 13.63
CA PHE A 138 -3.76 -5.97 12.36
C PHE A 138 -4.34 -4.56 12.36
N SER A 139 -3.61 -3.57 11.83
CA SER A 139 -4.08 -2.18 11.86
C SER A 139 -3.81 -1.41 10.59
N ARG A 140 -4.66 -0.41 10.35
CA ARG A 140 -4.57 0.48 9.21
C ARG A 140 -5.10 1.87 9.55
N GLN A 141 -4.53 2.89 8.92
CA GLN A 141 -5.08 4.24 8.94
C GLN A 141 -6.05 4.39 7.76
N VAL A 142 -7.30 4.69 8.05
CA VAL A 142 -8.34 4.98 7.07
C VAL A 142 -8.54 6.50 7.04
N ARG A 143 -8.45 7.10 5.86
CA ARG A 143 -8.60 8.55 5.66
C ARG A 143 -10.01 8.91 5.19
N SER A 144 -10.50 10.08 5.59
CA SER A 144 -11.87 10.50 5.27
C SER A 144 -12.12 10.84 3.80
N GLU A 145 -11.04 11.09 3.04
CA GLU A 145 -11.12 11.45 1.62
C GLU A 145 -11.10 10.22 0.70
N MET A 146 -11.03 9.01 1.27
CA MET A 146 -10.97 7.76 0.53
C MET A 146 -12.36 7.22 0.20
N PRO A 147 -12.51 6.59 -0.98
CA PRO A 147 -13.72 5.86 -1.31
C PRO A 147 -13.89 4.61 -0.42
N PHE A 148 -15.08 4.03 -0.48
CA PHE A 148 -15.39 2.76 0.17
C PHE A 148 -14.72 1.61 -0.57
N VAL A 149 -13.59 1.12 -0.04
CA VAL A 149 -12.75 0.11 -0.69
C VAL A 149 -12.12 -0.84 0.33
N SER A 150 -11.72 -2.01 -0.14
CA SER A 150 -10.90 -2.98 0.58
C SER A 150 -9.56 -2.36 0.98
N ASP A 151 -9.11 -2.55 2.23
CA ASP A 151 -7.82 -2.02 2.68
C ASP A 151 -6.89 -3.14 3.17
N ASN A 152 -5.58 -2.96 2.93
CA ASN A 152 -4.56 -3.94 3.30
C ASN A 152 -4.15 -3.74 4.76
N PHE A 153 -4.67 -4.57 5.67
CA PHE A 153 -4.33 -4.49 7.09
C PHE A 153 -3.01 -5.21 7.38
N GLY A 154 -2.11 -4.52 8.08
CA GLY A 154 -0.81 -5.04 8.44
C GLY A 154 -0.72 -5.49 9.90
N LEU A 155 -0.01 -6.59 10.18
CA LEU A 155 0.23 -7.09 11.54
C LEU A 155 1.02 -6.07 12.37
N SER A 156 0.36 -5.49 13.36
CA SER A 156 0.86 -4.34 14.11
C SER A 156 1.17 -4.61 15.58
N ARG A 157 0.60 -5.66 16.16
CA ARG A 157 0.85 -6.03 17.56
C ARG A 157 0.52 -7.49 17.83
N VAL A 158 1.25 -8.08 18.75
CA VAL A 158 0.92 -9.37 19.38
C VAL A 158 0.87 -9.17 20.88
N SER A 159 -0.17 -9.70 21.52
CA SER A 159 -0.37 -9.64 22.96
C SER A 159 -0.41 -11.05 23.54
N GLY A 160 0.54 -11.35 24.44
CA GLY A 160 0.71 -12.68 25.01
C GLY A 160 1.28 -13.69 24.00
N GLU A 161 0.82 -14.93 24.12
CA GLU A 161 1.20 -16.07 23.26
C GLU A 161 -0.07 -16.64 22.62
N PRO A 162 -0.63 -16.01 21.58
CA PRO A 162 -1.89 -16.44 20.99
C PRO A 162 -1.77 -17.79 20.28
N ASP A 163 -2.71 -18.68 20.55
CA ASP A 163 -2.90 -19.89 19.75
C ASP A 163 -3.67 -19.57 18.46
N LEU A 164 -2.93 -19.34 17.38
CA LEU A 164 -3.49 -19.00 16.07
C LEU A 164 -4.26 -20.16 15.41
N THR A 165 -4.23 -21.36 15.99
CA THR A 165 -5.05 -22.50 15.52
C THR A 165 -6.43 -22.55 16.16
N ASP A 166 -6.64 -21.76 17.22
CA ASP A 166 -7.83 -21.78 18.07
C ASP A 166 -8.34 -20.35 18.33
N VAL A 167 -8.44 -19.53 17.29
CA VAL A 167 -9.03 -18.19 17.40
C VAL A 167 -10.54 -18.30 17.56
N VAL A 168 -11.08 -17.74 18.64
CA VAL A 168 -12.51 -17.84 19.01
C VAL A 168 -13.21 -16.48 19.08
N THR A 169 -12.48 -15.39 18.88
CA THR A 169 -13.03 -14.03 18.93
C THR A 169 -12.41 -13.16 17.85
N VAL A 170 -13.27 -12.44 17.14
CA VAL A 170 -12.89 -11.34 16.25
C VAL A 170 -13.38 -10.03 16.86
N GLN A 171 -12.50 -9.03 16.91
CA GLN A 171 -12.85 -7.69 17.40
C GLN A 171 -12.35 -6.62 16.43
N ILE A 172 -13.21 -5.65 16.14
CA ILE A 172 -12.91 -4.49 15.31
C ILE A 172 -12.94 -3.26 16.22
N VAL A 173 -11.85 -2.51 16.22
CA VAL A 173 -11.68 -1.29 17.00
C VAL A 173 -11.41 -0.13 16.07
N SER A 174 -12.24 0.90 16.11
CA SER A 174 -12.02 2.16 15.40
C SER A 174 -11.73 3.26 16.40
N TRP A 175 -10.70 4.07 16.14
CA TRP A 175 -10.36 5.24 16.93
C TRP A 175 -10.23 6.48 16.04
N PHE A 176 -10.99 7.52 16.35
CA PHE A 176 -11.08 8.77 15.56
C PHE A 176 -10.36 9.96 16.22
N GLY A 177 -9.63 9.71 17.32
CA GLY A 177 -9.09 10.75 18.20
C GLY A 177 -9.98 11.04 19.40
N GLU A 178 -9.49 11.84 20.35
CA GLU A 178 -10.24 12.18 21.57
C GLU A 178 -11.45 13.07 21.27
N ASN A 179 -12.60 12.80 21.90
CA ASN A 179 -13.85 13.56 21.74
C ASN A 179 -14.29 13.73 20.28
N ALA A 180 -14.05 12.70 19.46
CA ALA A 180 -14.37 12.69 18.04
C ALA A 180 -15.68 11.95 17.78
N ASP A 181 -16.54 12.58 16.97
CA ASP A 181 -17.84 12.10 16.50
C ASP A 181 -17.78 11.41 15.13
N GLY A 182 -16.65 10.78 14.80
CA GLY A 182 -16.44 10.16 13.49
C GLY A 182 -17.29 8.92 13.24
N ARG A 183 -17.51 8.56 11.99
CA ARG A 183 -18.27 7.39 11.54
C ARG A 183 -17.39 6.51 10.69
N LEU A 184 -17.51 5.20 10.91
CA LEU A 184 -16.83 4.19 10.10
C LEU A 184 -17.91 3.28 9.52
N VAL A 185 -17.93 3.16 8.19
CA VAL A 185 -18.73 2.14 7.51
C VAL A 185 -17.79 1.01 7.16
N ILE A 186 -18.19 -0.22 7.48
CA ILE A 186 -17.44 -1.43 7.19
C ILE A 186 -18.34 -2.46 6.51
N ASP A 187 -17.74 -3.22 5.61
CA ASP A 187 -18.34 -4.36 4.91
C ASP A 187 -17.24 -5.36 4.56
N ASP A 188 -17.61 -6.57 4.15
CA ASP A 188 -16.72 -7.63 3.67
C ASP A 188 -15.45 -7.76 4.52
N LEU A 189 -15.60 -8.31 5.73
CA LEU A 189 -14.45 -8.80 6.49
C LEU A 189 -13.96 -10.06 5.79
N TYR A 190 -12.76 -10.03 5.22
CA TYR A 190 -12.18 -11.12 4.45
C TYR A 190 -10.82 -11.54 5.00
N PHE A 191 -10.33 -12.69 4.53
CA PHE A 191 -8.96 -13.12 4.72
C PHE A 191 -8.24 -13.32 3.40
N VAL A 192 -6.95 -12.96 3.39
CA VAL A 192 -6.02 -13.18 2.28
C VAL A 192 -4.87 -14.08 2.72
N PRO A 193 -4.19 -14.79 1.80
CA PRO A 193 -2.97 -15.51 2.13
C PRO A 193 -1.90 -14.60 2.77
N THR A 194 -1.12 -15.17 3.69
CA THR A 194 0.14 -14.56 4.15
C THR A 194 1.31 -15.11 3.35
N VAL A 195 2.32 -14.28 3.08
CA VAL A 195 3.60 -14.76 2.55
C VAL A 195 4.28 -15.65 3.59
N GLY A 196 4.60 -16.89 3.21
CA GLY A 196 5.14 -17.89 4.15
C GLY A 196 6.47 -17.46 4.77
N THR A 197 7.45 -17.07 3.95
CA THR A 197 8.69 -16.41 4.41
C THR A 197 8.47 -14.90 4.33
N GLY A 198 8.82 -14.17 5.38
CA GLY A 198 8.68 -12.71 5.37
C GLY A 198 9.51 -12.09 4.26
N THR A 199 8.94 -11.10 3.57
CA THR A 199 9.62 -10.41 2.47
C THR A 199 9.67 -8.91 2.73
N VAL A 200 10.85 -8.31 2.53
CA VAL A 200 11.06 -6.87 2.68
C VAL A 200 11.34 -6.24 1.32
N CYS A 201 10.67 -5.12 1.04
CA CYS A 201 10.90 -4.31 -0.15
C CYS A 201 11.57 -3.00 0.27
N LEU A 202 12.80 -2.76 -0.20
CA LEU A 202 13.55 -1.53 0.08
C LEU A 202 13.29 -0.49 -1.00
N GLN A 203 12.92 0.71 -0.60
CA GLN A 203 12.49 1.79 -1.48
C GLN A 203 13.22 3.10 -1.18
N PHE A 204 13.39 3.93 -2.20
CA PHE A 204 13.99 5.26 -2.13
C PHE A 204 13.05 6.26 -2.80
N HIS A 205 12.50 7.19 -2.02
CA HIS A 205 11.42 8.07 -2.46
C HIS A 205 11.93 9.48 -2.78
N GLY A 206 11.51 10.04 -3.90
CA GLY A 206 11.74 11.45 -4.24
C GLY A 206 12.94 11.73 -5.16
N GLY A 207 13.70 10.70 -5.54
CA GLY A 207 14.77 10.76 -6.54
C GLY A 207 15.90 11.73 -6.21
N TYR A 208 16.41 11.68 -4.98
CA TYR A 208 17.51 12.53 -4.50
C TYR A 208 18.87 11.98 -4.94
N GLU A 209 19.85 12.86 -5.14
CA GLU A 209 21.20 12.45 -5.55
C GLU A 209 21.85 11.46 -4.55
N SER A 210 21.51 11.56 -3.25
CA SER A 210 21.98 10.65 -2.20
C SER A 210 21.53 9.20 -2.39
N HIS A 211 20.46 8.93 -3.15
CA HIS A 211 20.09 7.57 -3.56
C HIS A 211 21.16 6.93 -4.44
N TYR A 212 21.86 7.73 -5.26
CA TYR A 212 22.96 7.26 -6.09
C TYR A 212 24.30 7.33 -5.37
N SER A 213 24.60 8.43 -4.67
CA SER A 213 25.95 8.59 -4.09
C SER A 213 26.17 7.76 -2.83
N ASP A 214 25.11 7.47 -2.07
CA ASP A 214 25.21 6.90 -0.73
C ASP A 214 24.48 5.57 -0.64
N ALA A 215 23.20 5.52 -1.05
CA ALA A 215 22.43 4.28 -0.93
C ALA A 215 22.98 3.17 -1.83
N LEU A 216 23.28 3.48 -3.09
CA LEU A 216 23.89 2.52 -4.01
C LEU A 216 25.23 1.99 -3.47
N GLU A 217 26.09 2.87 -2.93
CA GLU A 217 27.37 2.47 -2.32
C GLU A 217 27.14 1.48 -1.17
N ILE A 218 26.21 1.78 -0.26
CA ILE A 218 25.90 0.90 0.88
C ILE A 218 25.37 -0.46 0.41
N LEU A 219 24.51 -0.51 -0.62
CA LEU A 219 23.96 -1.77 -1.14
C LEU A 219 24.98 -2.56 -1.97
N GLU A 220 25.89 -1.90 -2.69
CA GLU A 220 26.97 -2.57 -3.44
C GLU A 220 28.05 -3.16 -2.51
N ASP A 221 28.24 -2.57 -1.32
CA ASP A 221 29.17 -3.07 -0.30
C ASP A 221 28.59 -4.25 0.51
N ALA A 222 27.31 -4.57 0.35
CA ALA A 222 26.66 -5.72 0.96
C ALA A 222 27.23 -7.05 0.40
N ASP A 223 27.32 -8.08 1.24
CA ASP A 223 27.66 -9.45 0.85
C ASP A 223 26.51 -10.15 0.09
N THR A 224 25.28 -9.68 0.26
CA THR A 224 24.08 -10.17 -0.43
C THR A 224 23.56 -9.17 -1.45
N ASP A 225 23.13 -9.63 -2.62
CA ASP A 225 22.43 -8.77 -3.59
C ASP A 225 21.10 -8.27 -2.99
N VAL A 226 21.03 -6.98 -2.67
CA VAL A 226 19.82 -6.33 -2.14
C VAL A 226 19.13 -5.55 -3.25
N PRO A 227 18.10 -6.12 -3.93
CA PRO A 227 17.31 -5.36 -4.89
C PRO A 227 16.60 -4.21 -4.17
N ALA A 228 16.51 -3.06 -4.85
CA ALA A 228 15.85 -1.87 -4.33
C ALA A 228 15.05 -1.16 -5.41
N THR A 229 14.20 -0.22 -5.01
CA THR A 229 13.36 0.58 -5.92
C THR A 229 13.58 2.06 -5.71
N ALA A 230 13.88 2.80 -6.78
CA ALA A 230 13.89 4.26 -6.77
C ALA A 230 12.57 4.79 -7.35
N PHE A 231 11.75 5.43 -6.51
CA PHE A 231 10.56 6.15 -6.94
C PHE A 231 10.89 7.62 -7.16
N VAL A 232 10.75 8.09 -8.40
CA VAL A 232 11.27 9.39 -8.81
C VAL A 232 10.20 10.35 -9.33
N PRO A 233 10.32 11.65 -9.00
CA PRO A 233 9.49 12.67 -9.62
C PRO A 233 10.07 13.12 -10.95
N THR A 234 9.42 12.73 -12.05
CA THR A 234 9.95 12.85 -13.42
C THR A 234 10.24 14.30 -13.84
N ASP A 235 9.45 15.28 -13.39
CA ASP A 235 9.66 16.71 -13.70
C ASP A 235 10.89 17.31 -12.98
N ARG A 236 11.43 16.59 -11.99
CA ARG A 236 12.55 17.05 -11.17
C ARG A 236 13.88 16.37 -11.48
N ILE A 237 13.89 15.39 -12.39
CA ILE A 237 15.12 14.76 -12.84
C ILE A 237 16.06 15.83 -13.43
N ALA A 238 17.34 15.73 -13.09
CA ALA A 238 18.40 16.68 -13.43
C ALA A 238 18.21 18.11 -12.85
N SER A 239 17.35 18.30 -11.86
CA SER A 239 17.35 19.51 -11.03
C SER A 239 18.39 19.42 -9.90
N GLU A 240 18.60 20.51 -9.17
CA GLU A 240 19.53 20.55 -8.03
C GLU A 240 19.14 19.51 -6.97
N ASP A 241 20.12 18.78 -6.47
CA ASP A 241 19.99 17.69 -5.49
C ASP A 241 19.05 16.55 -5.95
N ARG A 242 18.93 16.32 -7.27
CA ARG A 242 18.13 15.25 -7.86
C ARG A 242 18.95 14.38 -8.78
N LEU A 243 18.50 13.13 -8.90
CA LEU A 243 19.07 12.18 -9.84
C LEU A 243 19.02 12.72 -11.27
N THR A 244 20.09 12.46 -12.01
CA THR A 244 20.18 12.63 -13.46
C THR A 244 19.76 11.35 -14.18
N ILE A 245 19.50 11.42 -15.48
CA ILE A 245 19.20 10.23 -16.30
C ILE A 245 20.34 9.20 -16.21
N ASP A 246 21.60 9.62 -16.38
CA ASP A 246 22.75 8.73 -16.31
C ASP A 246 22.84 7.99 -14.95
N GLN A 247 22.46 8.66 -13.86
CA GLN A 247 22.40 8.04 -12.53
C GLN A 247 21.25 7.03 -12.43
N LEU A 248 20.07 7.33 -12.99
CA LEU A 248 18.96 6.36 -13.05
C LEU A 248 19.29 5.13 -13.89
N GLU A 249 19.95 5.32 -15.04
CA GLU A 249 20.45 4.21 -15.86
C GLU A 249 21.46 3.35 -15.10
N THR A 250 22.28 3.97 -14.24
CA THR A 250 23.22 3.25 -13.37
C THR A 250 22.50 2.45 -12.30
N LEU A 251 21.52 3.04 -11.59
CA LEU A 251 20.70 2.35 -10.61
C LEU A 251 19.96 1.17 -11.24
N SER A 252 19.36 1.37 -12.42
CA SER A 252 18.69 0.31 -13.18
C SER A 252 19.66 -0.80 -13.60
N SER A 253 20.88 -0.44 -14.02
CA SER A 253 21.93 -1.42 -14.35
C SER A 253 22.42 -2.22 -13.13
N ALA A 254 22.29 -1.67 -11.93
CA ALA A 254 22.53 -2.35 -10.65
C ALA A 254 21.34 -3.22 -10.21
N GLY A 255 20.31 -3.36 -11.04
CA GLY A 255 19.13 -4.18 -10.75
C GLY A 255 18.03 -3.46 -9.97
N TRP A 256 18.11 -2.14 -9.82
CA TRP A 256 17.04 -1.39 -9.15
C TRP A 256 15.85 -1.16 -10.09
N THR A 257 14.64 -1.27 -9.54
CA THR A 257 13.42 -0.82 -10.22
C THR A 257 13.35 0.71 -10.18
N VAL A 258 13.04 1.36 -11.31
CA VAL A 258 12.85 2.82 -11.38
C VAL A 258 11.37 3.12 -11.61
N GLY A 259 10.65 3.52 -10.56
CA GLY A 259 9.22 3.77 -10.57
C GLY A 259 8.84 5.24 -10.41
N SER A 260 7.54 5.53 -10.41
CA SER A 260 6.99 6.88 -10.30
C SER A 260 6.83 7.35 -8.84
N TYR A 261 7.17 8.61 -8.57
CA TYR A 261 6.75 9.35 -7.36
C TYR A 261 5.79 10.50 -7.71
N GLY A 262 5.02 10.33 -8.80
CA GLY A 262 4.26 11.38 -9.46
C GLY A 262 5.16 12.39 -10.17
N ALA A 263 4.66 13.15 -11.14
CA ALA A 263 5.51 14.03 -11.97
C ALA A 263 6.29 15.05 -11.12
N ARG A 264 5.64 15.64 -10.12
CA ARG A 264 6.17 16.75 -9.32
C ARG A 264 6.73 16.34 -7.95
N GLY A 265 6.47 15.10 -7.50
CA GLY A 265 6.82 14.65 -6.15
C GLY A 265 6.05 15.37 -5.04
N THR A 266 4.85 15.88 -5.34
CA THR A 266 3.93 16.54 -4.41
C THR A 266 2.68 15.69 -4.21
N PRO A 267 1.98 15.79 -3.06
CA PRO A 267 0.73 15.07 -2.82
C PRO A 267 -0.26 15.19 -3.98
N ILE A 268 -0.97 14.09 -4.26
CA ILE A 268 -1.91 13.97 -5.39
C ILE A 268 -3.38 14.04 -4.97
N ASN A 269 -3.68 14.42 -3.73
CA ASN A 269 -5.05 14.53 -3.17
C ASN A 269 -5.92 15.67 -3.76
N GLY A 270 -5.56 16.20 -4.92
CA GLY A 270 -6.35 17.17 -5.68
C GLY A 270 -7.35 16.51 -6.63
N SER A 271 -7.77 17.27 -7.64
CA SER A 271 -8.67 16.82 -8.71
C SER A 271 -8.40 17.55 -10.02
N GLY A 272 -8.87 17.00 -11.14
CA GLY A 272 -8.80 17.61 -12.48
C GLY A 272 -7.45 17.47 -13.16
N GLU A 273 -7.30 18.13 -14.31
CA GLU A 273 -6.20 17.91 -15.27
C GLU A 273 -4.79 18.01 -14.67
N VAL A 274 -4.59 18.88 -13.67
CA VAL A 274 -3.28 19.03 -13.02
C VAL A 274 -2.93 17.80 -12.18
N MET A 275 -3.91 17.24 -11.45
CA MET A 275 -3.73 16.02 -10.68
C MET A 275 -3.56 14.83 -11.63
N GLU A 276 -4.44 14.71 -12.63
CA GLU A 276 -4.39 13.64 -13.63
C GLU A 276 -3.05 13.63 -14.37
N SER A 277 -2.58 14.78 -14.83
CA SER A 277 -1.25 14.88 -15.47
C SER A 277 -0.12 14.52 -14.50
N ASN A 278 -0.23 14.87 -13.21
CA ASN A 278 0.77 14.50 -12.21
C ASN A 278 0.84 12.98 -11.97
N VAL A 279 -0.26 12.26 -12.23
CA VAL A 279 -0.35 10.79 -12.08
C VAL A 279 0.01 10.08 -13.39
N ALA A 280 -0.51 10.52 -14.53
CA ALA A 280 -0.41 9.83 -15.82
C ALA A 280 0.91 10.09 -16.56
N SER A 281 1.36 11.35 -16.63
CA SER A 281 2.53 11.73 -17.44
C SER A 281 3.83 11.01 -17.08
N PRO A 282 4.09 10.64 -15.81
CA PRO A 282 5.27 9.86 -15.45
C PRO A 282 5.37 8.51 -16.14
N VAL A 283 4.24 7.85 -16.44
CA VAL A 283 4.22 6.52 -17.09
C VAL A 283 4.84 6.63 -18.49
N ASP A 284 4.39 7.60 -19.29
CA ASP A 284 4.94 7.86 -20.62
C ASP A 284 6.42 8.26 -20.57
N TRP A 285 6.81 9.05 -19.56
CA TRP A 285 8.19 9.49 -19.39
C TRP A 285 9.11 8.32 -19.04
N LEU A 286 8.72 7.46 -18.09
CA LEU A 286 9.49 6.30 -17.64
C LEU A 286 9.67 5.29 -18.78
N THR A 287 8.58 4.94 -19.45
CA THR A 287 8.58 4.07 -20.63
C THR A 287 9.45 4.65 -21.75
N GLY A 288 9.33 5.97 -22.00
CA GLY A 288 10.12 6.66 -23.02
C GLY A 288 11.64 6.67 -22.77
N HIS A 289 12.07 6.42 -21.53
CA HIS A 289 13.49 6.33 -21.14
C HIS A 289 13.95 4.88 -20.87
N GLY A 290 13.12 3.88 -21.14
CA GLY A 290 13.48 2.45 -20.99
C GLY A 290 13.30 1.89 -19.59
N PHE A 291 12.48 2.54 -18.75
CA PHE A 291 12.11 2.07 -17.41
C PHE A 291 10.72 1.42 -17.39
N ASP A 292 10.36 0.71 -18.47
CA ASP A 292 9.04 0.12 -18.70
C ASP A 292 8.57 -0.76 -17.52
N ASP A 293 9.46 -1.61 -16.99
CA ASP A 293 9.15 -2.51 -15.88
C ASP A 293 8.76 -1.76 -14.59
N GLY A 294 9.38 -0.59 -14.35
CA GLY A 294 9.09 0.23 -13.18
C GLY A 294 7.96 1.25 -13.40
N ALA A 295 7.62 1.57 -14.66
CA ALA A 295 6.61 2.56 -15.02
C ALA A 295 5.21 2.23 -14.49
N ARG A 296 4.94 0.96 -14.24
CA ARG A 296 3.68 0.43 -13.70
C ARG A 296 3.54 0.55 -12.17
N PHE A 297 4.58 1.05 -11.48
CA PHE A 297 4.59 1.21 -10.02
C PHE A 297 4.62 2.68 -9.59
N LEU A 298 3.85 2.99 -8.55
CA LEU A 298 3.79 4.32 -7.94
C LEU A 298 4.05 4.26 -6.44
N ALA A 299 4.90 5.15 -5.92
CA ALA A 299 4.84 5.53 -4.51
C ALA A 299 4.14 6.88 -4.38
N VAL A 300 3.12 6.94 -3.54
CA VAL A 300 2.23 8.12 -3.44
C VAL A 300 2.86 9.15 -2.52
N PRO A 301 3.14 10.38 -3.01
CA PRO A 301 3.77 11.39 -2.17
C PRO A 301 2.95 11.72 -0.91
N GLY A 302 3.56 11.51 0.25
CA GLY A 302 2.91 11.69 1.56
C GLY A 302 1.76 10.72 1.84
N SER A 303 1.64 9.64 1.06
CA SER A 303 0.56 8.64 1.16
C SER A 303 -0.85 9.24 1.06
N GLN A 304 -0.99 10.41 0.43
CA GLN A 304 -2.22 11.20 0.38
C GLN A 304 -2.96 10.97 -0.93
N TYR A 305 -4.21 10.52 -0.78
CA TYR A 305 -5.16 10.26 -1.84
C TYR A 305 -6.46 11.03 -1.59
N SER A 306 -7.09 11.46 -2.67
CA SER A 306 -8.52 11.71 -2.82
C SER A 306 -9.14 10.61 -3.66
N GLU A 307 -10.47 10.44 -3.61
CA GLU A 307 -11.23 9.55 -4.50
C GLU A 307 -10.83 9.70 -5.98
N ALA A 308 -10.81 10.94 -6.50
CA ALA A 308 -10.43 11.20 -7.90
C ALA A 308 -8.98 10.77 -8.23
N SER A 309 -8.04 10.98 -7.30
CA SER A 309 -6.65 10.57 -7.50
C SER A 309 -6.44 9.06 -7.35
N TYR A 310 -7.26 8.40 -6.54
CA TYR A 310 -7.27 6.97 -6.38
C TYR A 310 -7.74 6.30 -7.69
N GLU A 311 -8.85 6.76 -8.28
CA GLU A 311 -9.31 6.31 -9.61
C GLU A 311 -8.25 6.51 -10.71
N ALA A 312 -7.58 7.66 -10.70
CA ALA A 312 -6.49 7.94 -11.65
C ALA A 312 -5.31 6.96 -11.45
N VAL A 313 -4.96 6.62 -10.21
CA VAL A 313 -3.90 5.64 -9.95
C VAL A 313 -4.31 4.25 -10.40
N GLN A 314 -5.54 3.80 -10.12
CA GLN A 314 -6.04 2.51 -10.59
C GLN A 314 -6.00 2.39 -12.12
N THR A 315 -6.17 3.50 -12.83
CA THR A 315 -6.16 3.54 -14.30
C THR A 315 -4.75 3.41 -14.89
N HIS A 316 -3.72 3.88 -14.19
CA HIS A 316 -2.38 4.10 -14.77
C HIS A 316 -1.28 3.21 -14.19
N TYR A 317 -1.51 2.61 -13.01
CA TYR A 317 -0.52 1.81 -12.31
C TYR A 317 -1.11 0.46 -11.93
N ASP A 318 -0.28 -0.58 -11.93
CA ASP A 318 -0.69 -1.91 -11.51
C ASP A 318 -0.60 -2.05 -9.99
N LEU A 319 0.33 -1.32 -9.36
CA LEU A 319 0.54 -1.33 -7.92
C LEU A 319 0.97 0.04 -7.43
N ALA A 320 0.45 0.46 -6.27
CA ALA A 320 0.84 1.69 -5.62
C ALA A 320 1.04 1.54 -4.11
N PHE A 321 2.05 2.25 -3.59
CA PHE A 321 2.36 2.31 -2.18
C PHE A 321 1.73 3.54 -1.54
N SER A 322 0.86 3.30 -0.57
CA SER A 322 0.27 4.34 0.27
C SER A 322 -0.03 3.83 1.67
N GLY A 323 0.25 4.69 2.64
CA GLY A 323 -0.19 4.55 4.02
C GLY A 323 0.72 3.65 4.86
N TRP A 324 0.47 3.72 6.16
CA TRP A 324 1.24 3.01 7.17
C TRP A 324 0.66 1.62 7.41
N GLY A 325 1.53 0.61 7.48
CA GLY A 325 1.18 -0.78 7.76
C GLY A 325 2.43 -1.64 7.80
N LEU A 326 2.42 -2.65 8.68
CA LEU A 326 3.52 -3.59 8.91
C LEU A 326 3.12 -4.95 8.35
N SER A 327 4.01 -5.71 7.70
CA SER A 327 3.79 -7.16 7.45
C SER A 327 2.36 -7.47 6.93
N GLN A 328 2.02 -6.91 5.76
CA GLN A 328 0.72 -7.18 5.12
C GLN A 328 0.69 -8.58 4.48
N GLY A 329 -0.51 -9.14 4.32
CA GLY A 329 -0.72 -10.32 3.49
C GLY A 329 -0.65 -10.00 1.99
N TYR A 330 -1.23 -10.87 1.17
CA TYR A 330 -1.44 -10.58 -0.25
C TYR A 330 -2.32 -9.34 -0.39
N PRO A 331 -1.96 -8.38 -1.26
CA PRO A 331 -2.71 -7.13 -1.35
C PRO A 331 -4.06 -7.38 -2.00
N SER A 332 -5.14 -7.14 -1.24
CA SER A 332 -6.52 -7.12 -1.75
C SER A 332 -6.81 -5.85 -2.55
N ASP A 333 -6.09 -4.77 -2.24
CA ASP A 333 -6.07 -3.54 -3.05
C ASP A 333 -4.60 -3.24 -3.42
N PRO A 334 -4.16 -3.57 -4.64
CA PRO A 334 -2.77 -3.35 -5.04
C PRO A 334 -2.40 -1.87 -5.12
N HIS A 335 -3.37 -0.95 -5.16
CA HIS A 335 -3.13 0.50 -5.21
C HIS A 335 -2.99 1.13 -3.82
N ARG A 336 -3.05 0.32 -2.76
CA ARG A 336 -2.92 0.77 -1.36
C ARG A 336 -1.94 -0.08 -0.55
N CYS A 337 -0.86 -0.54 -1.16
CA CYS A 337 0.16 -1.32 -0.46
C CYS A 337 0.84 -0.49 0.64
N ALA A 338 1.04 -1.08 1.81
CA ALA A 338 1.63 -0.39 2.95
C ALA A 338 3.12 -0.10 2.74
N VAL A 339 3.56 1.05 3.29
CA VAL A 339 4.96 1.47 3.33
C VAL A 339 5.27 2.24 4.60
N ILE A 340 6.47 2.04 5.14
CA ILE A 340 6.98 2.77 6.29
C ILE A 340 8.10 3.66 5.80
N VAL A 341 7.95 4.98 6.00
CA VAL A 341 8.85 5.99 5.44
C VAL A 341 9.72 6.54 6.55
N ASP A 342 11.02 6.60 6.30
CA ASP A 342 12.07 7.14 7.17
C ASP A 342 11.99 6.59 8.61
N PRO A 343 12.04 5.25 8.81
CA PRO A 343 12.12 4.70 10.15
C PRO A 343 13.42 5.13 10.83
N ASP A 344 13.38 5.31 12.14
CA ASP A 344 14.62 5.42 12.90
C ASP A 344 15.36 4.07 12.93
N ARG A 345 16.62 4.10 13.39
CA ARG A 345 17.49 2.91 13.44
C ARG A 345 16.91 1.73 14.22
N GLU A 346 16.33 1.98 15.38
CA GLU A 346 15.77 0.90 16.21
C GLU A 346 14.55 0.31 15.52
N GLN A 347 13.69 1.19 14.99
CA GLN A 347 12.53 0.79 14.22
C GLN A 347 12.93 -0.02 12.98
N ALA A 348 13.92 0.43 12.20
CA ALA A 348 14.40 -0.25 10.99
C ALA A 348 14.76 -1.72 11.25
N VAL A 349 15.49 -2.00 12.34
CA VAL A 349 15.84 -3.37 12.76
C VAL A 349 14.61 -4.14 13.24
N GLU A 350 13.75 -3.51 14.05
CA GLU A 350 12.52 -4.14 14.56
C GLU A 350 11.59 -4.56 13.41
N LEU A 351 11.48 -3.76 12.35
CA LEU A 351 10.70 -4.09 11.15
C LEU A 351 11.17 -5.40 10.53
N LEU A 352 12.48 -5.57 10.32
CA LEU A 352 13.03 -6.79 9.73
C LEU A 352 12.79 -8.02 10.61
N GLU A 353 13.04 -7.87 11.91
CA GLU A 353 12.84 -8.97 12.87
C GLU A 353 11.37 -9.38 12.98
N TRP A 354 10.47 -8.40 12.94
CA TRP A 354 9.03 -8.65 12.95
C TRP A 354 8.59 -9.40 11.70
N THR A 355 9.01 -8.93 10.52
CA THR A 355 8.68 -9.57 9.24
C THR A 355 9.28 -10.98 9.15
N ALA A 356 10.51 -11.17 9.60
CA ALA A 356 11.14 -12.50 9.65
C ALA A 356 10.40 -13.46 10.61
N ALA A 357 9.95 -12.96 11.75
CA ALA A 357 9.26 -13.78 12.75
C ALA A 357 7.81 -14.10 12.39
N ARG A 358 7.17 -13.29 11.54
CA ARG A 358 5.71 -13.31 11.34
C ARG A 358 5.26 -13.51 9.90
N GLY A 359 6.17 -13.42 8.94
CA GLY A 359 5.85 -13.50 7.52
C GLY A 359 5.31 -12.18 6.97
N GLY A 360 4.65 -12.26 5.81
CA GLY A 360 4.07 -11.09 5.13
C GLY A 360 5.07 -10.19 4.41
N PHE A 361 4.55 -9.12 3.81
CA PHE A 361 5.33 -8.10 3.08
C PHE A 361 5.50 -6.83 3.90
N THR A 362 6.72 -6.31 3.98
CA THR A 362 7.01 -5.01 4.62
C THR A 362 7.84 -4.13 3.70
N SER A 363 7.28 -3.00 3.31
CA SER A 363 7.98 -2.02 2.48
C SER A 363 8.57 -0.92 3.36
N ILE A 364 9.86 -0.66 3.19
CA ILE A 364 10.60 0.36 3.94
C ILE A 364 11.17 1.37 2.94
N ALA A 365 10.88 2.64 3.15
CA ALA A 365 11.28 3.72 2.26
C ALA A 365 12.20 4.72 2.96
N PHE A 366 13.23 5.17 2.25
CA PHE A 366 14.09 6.28 2.65
C PHE A 366 13.89 7.46 1.69
N THR A 367 13.64 8.65 2.23
CA THR A 367 13.44 9.87 1.43
C THR A 367 14.79 10.48 1.05
N THR A 368 15.63 10.83 2.02
CA THR A 368 17.00 11.33 1.78
C THR A 368 17.99 10.64 2.71
N LEU A 369 19.28 10.67 2.34
CA LEU A 369 20.38 10.19 3.17
C LEU A 369 21.37 11.33 3.44
N ASP A 370 20.85 12.51 3.77
CA ASP A 370 21.65 13.72 3.86
C ASP A 370 22.41 13.86 5.19
N SER A 371 22.12 12.98 6.16
CA SER A 371 22.78 12.93 7.46
C SER A 371 23.52 11.61 7.69
N ASP A 372 24.55 11.66 8.54
CA ASP A 372 25.26 10.46 9.00
C ASP A 372 24.29 9.49 9.72
N GLU A 373 23.25 10.01 10.38
CA GLU A 373 22.25 9.18 11.09
C GLU A 373 21.40 8.37 10.11
N ASP A 374 20.99 8.95 8.98
CA ASP A 374 20.21 8.26 7.95
C ASP A 374 21.05 7.17 7.28
N ARG A 375 22.32 7.48 6.98
CA ARG A 375 23.27 6.51 6.41
C ARG A 375 23.52 5.35 7.36
N GLU A 376 23.84 5.63 8.63
CA GLU A 376 24.06 4.59 9.63
C GLU A 376 22.79 3.75 9.86
N THR A 377 21.59 4.34 9.70
CA THR A 377 20.32 3.60 9.77
C THR A 377 20.17 2.61 8.61
N LEU A 378 20.49 3.03 7.38
CA LEU A 378 20.47 2.14 6.22
C LEU A 378 21.52 1.03 6.34
N GLU A 379 22.75 1.36 6.76
CA GLU A 379 23.83 0.38 6.98
C GLU A 379 23.42 -0.69 8.00
N GLU A 380 22.79 -0.30 9.11
CA GLU A 380 22.33 -1.24 10.13
C GLU A 380 21.15 -2.09 9.65
N LEU A 381 20.21 -1.50 8.90
CA LEU A 381 19.12 -2.24 8.25
C LEU A 381 19.68 -3.29 7.29
N VAL A 382 20.61 -2.91 6.40
CA VAL A 382 21.19 -3.83 5.41
C VAL A 382 21.95 -4.95 6.12
N SER A 383 22.81 -4.63 7.08
CA SER A 383 23.55 -5.65 7.83
C SER A 383 22.62 -6.64 8.54
N ARG A 384 21.52 -6.17 9.13
CA ARG A 384 20.54 -7.06 9.78
C ARG A 384 19.74 -7.88 8.77
N LEU A 385 19.39 -7.30 7.64
CA LEU A 385 18.69 -7.96 6.55
C LEU A 385 19.53 -9.13 6.02
N GLU A 386 20.83 -8.96 5.84
CA GLU A 386 21.74 -10.03 5.42
C GLU A 386 21.81 -11.17 6.42
N GLU A 387 21.88 -10.86 7.72
CA GLU A 387 21.88 -11.89 8.76
C GLU A 387 20.60 -12.74 8.73
N LEU A 388 19.44 -12.11 8.51
CA LEU A 388 18.14 -12.77 8.47
C LEU A 388 17.95 -13.54 7.15
N ALA A 389 18.40 -12.99 6.03
CA ALA A 389 18.36 -13.63 4.73
C ALA A 389 19.28 -14.85 4.66
N ALA A 390 20.51 -14.76 5.19
CA ALA A 390 21.44 -15.88 5.28
C ALA A 390 20.96 -17.01 6.20
N ALA A 391 19.98 -16.73 7.07
CA ALA A 391 19.31 -17.71 7.92
C ALA A 391 18.02 -18.28 7.32
N ASP A 392 17.68 -17.92 6.07
CA ASP A 392 16.42 -18.26 5.39
C ASP A 392 15.16 -17.81 6.18
N LEU A 393 15.29 -16.76 7.00
CA LEU A 393 14.19 -16.22 7.80
C LEU A 393 13.48 -15.04 7.11
N LEU A 394 14.16 -14.41 6.16
CA LEU A 394 13.67 -13.23 5.45
C LEU A 394 14.11 -13.27 3.99
N ARG A 395 13.30 -12.73 3.09
CA ARG A 395 13.65 -12.50 1.69
C ARG A 395 13.67 -11.01 1.40
N VAL A 396 14.54 -10.60 0.49
CA VAL A 396 14.46 -9.28 -0.13
C VAL A 396 13.64 -9.42 -1.41
N GLY A 397 12.64 -8.58 -1.58
CA GLY A 397 11.77 -8.55 -2.74
C GLY A 397 11.64 -7.15 -3.33
N THR A 398 10.85 -7.08 -4.37
CA THR A 398 10.58 -5.90 -5.21
C THR A 398 9.08 -5.64 -5.26
N PRO A 399 8.64 -4.50 -5.84
CA PRO A 399 7.22 -4.28 -6.13
C PRO A 399 6.61 -5.36 -7.03
N GLU A 400 7.40 -6.03 -7.88
CA GLU A 400 6.96 -7.17 -8.70
C GLU A 400 6.43 -8.31 -7.81
N ASP A 401 7.15 -8.67 -6.75
CA ASP A 401 6.77 -9.76 -5.86
C ASP A 401 5.43 -9.49 -5.15
N LEU A 402 5.13 -8.22 -4.82
CA LEU A 402 3.81 -7.87 -4.30
C LEU A 402 2.72 -7.92 -5.37
N LEU A 403 3.02 -7.51 -6.61
CA LEU A 403 2.04 -7.58 -7.70
C LEU A 403 1.72 -9.03 -8.05
N ASP A 404 2.72 -9.91 -8.09
CA ASP A 404 2.53 -11.34 -8.30
C ASP A 404 1.61 -11.94 -7.22
N ALA A 405 1.80 -11.55 -5.95
CA ALA A 405 0.89 -11.93 -4.87
C ALA A 405 -0.53 -11.38 -5.06
N ALA A 406 -0.69 -10.15 -5.58
CA ALA A 406 -1.99 -9.58 -5.92
C ALA A 406 -2.70 -10.41 -7.00
N ASN A 407 -1.98 -10.73 -8.08
CA ASN A 407 -2.48 -11.50 -9.22
C ASN A 407 -2.84 -12.94 -8.80
N GLU A 408 -2.05 -13.53 -7.91
CA GLU A 408 -2.35 -14.85 -7.35
C GLU A 408 -3.64 -14.81 -6.50
N LEU A 409 -3.84 -13.76 -5.70
CA LEU A 409 -5.09 -13.58 -4.95
C LEU A 409 -6.31 -13.48 -5.86
N GLU A 410 -6.22 -12.69 -6.94
CA GLU A 410 -7.29 -12.57 -7.94
C GLU A 410 -7.59 -13.92 -8.62
N ALA A 411 -6.55 -14.68 -8.95
CA ALA A 411 -6.69 -16.01 -9.54
C ALA A 411 -7.36 -17.01 -8.57
N ILE A 412 -7.05 -16.95 -7.27
CA ILE A 412 -7.71 -17.75 -6.24
C ILE A 412 -9.21 -17.40 -6.15
N GLY A 413 -9.54 -16.11 -6.15
CA GLY A 413 -10.94 -15.64 -6.09
C GLY A 413 -11.76 -15.98 -7.34
N SER A 414 -11.11 -16.12 -8.51
CA SER A 414 -11.75 -16.43 -9.79
C SER A 414 -11.94 -17.93 -10.06
N GLY A 415 -11.46 -18.81 -9.17
CA GLY A 415 -11.34 -20.26 -9.37
C GLY A 415 -12.63 -21.09 -9.38
N ASP A 416 -13.82 -20.47 -9.30
CA ASP A 416 -15.11 -21.13 -9.47
C ASP A 416 -15.73 -20.77 -10.82
N GLU A 417 -15.28 -21.43 -11.89
CA GLU A 417 -15.99 -21.82 -13.13
C GLU A 417 -14.94 -22.27 -14.17
N ASP A 418 -15.02 -23.51 -14.68
CA ASP A 418 -14.15 -24.10 -15.72
C ASP A 418 -12.83 -24.80 -15.33
N SER A 419 -12.83 -25.62 -14.26
CA SER A 419 -11.96 -26.81 -14.23
C SER A 419 -12.78 -28.11 -14.26
N ASP A 420 -13.59 -28.26 -15.32
CA ASP A 420 -14.07 -29.59 -15.69
C ASP A 420 -12.85 -30.39 -16.17
N ASP A 421 -12.52 -31.43 -15.39
CA ASP A 421 -11.60 -32.53 -15.68
C ASP A 421 -11.67 -32.97 -17.15
N VAL A 422 -10.80 -32.42 -18.00
CA VAL A 422 -10.37 -33.12 -19.22
C VAL A 422 -9.25 -34.06 -18.82
N VAL A 423 -9.65 -35.22 -18.29
CA VAL A 423 -8.80 -36.39 -18.29
C VAL A 423 -8.60 -36.78 -19.75
N ASP A 424 -7.54 -36.27 -20.37
CA ASP A 424 -7.08 -36.71 -21.68
C ASP A 424 -6.63 -38.17 -21.53
N ASP A 425 -7.52 -39.10 -21.87
CA ASP A 425 -7.24 -40.53 -21.96
C ASP A 425 -6.35 -40.77 -23.18
N PRO A 426 -5.06 -41.13 -23.02
CA PRO A 426 -4.15 -41.27 -24.15
C PRO A 426 -4.17 -42.73 -24.63
N ASP A 427 -5.31 -43.23 -25.06
CA ASP A 427 -5.39 -44.58 -25.64
C ASP A 427 -6.59 -44.73 -26.60
N GLU A 428 -6.58 -43.98 -27.71
CA GLU A 428 -7.28 -44.42 -28.92
C GLU A 428 -6.57 -43.98 -30.21
N GLN A 429 -5.44 -44.65 -30.51
CA GLN A 429 -5.02 -44.84 -31.90
C GLN A 429 -5.18 -46.30 -32.27
N ALA A 430 -6.09 -46.60 -33.20
CA ALA A 430 -5.80 -47.26 -34.48
C ALA A 430 -7.06 -47.83 -35.15
N LEU A 431 -6.95 -47.93 -36.49
CA LEU A 431 -7.79 -48.65 -37.47
C LEU A 431 -8.94 -47.79 -38.02
N GLU A 432 -9.08 -47.51 -39.33
CA GLU A 432 -8.76 -48.30 -40.52
C GLU A 432 -8.44 -47.39 -41.74
N ASP A 433 -7.42 -47.79 -42.51
CA ASP A 433 -7.21 -47.41 -43.91
C ASP A 433 -8.27 -48.07 -44.82
N GLU A 434 -8.77 -47.39 -45.86
CA GLU A 434 -8.78 -47.93 -47.24
C GLU A 434 -9.20 -46.88 -48.31
N GLU A 435 -8.28 -46.73 -49.28
CA GLU A 435 -8.40 -46.30 -50.69
C GLU A 435 -9.75 -45.90 -51.31
N THR A 436 -9.73 -44.83 -52.12
CA THR A 436 -9.86 -44.97 -53.60
C THR A 436 -9.44 -43.69 -54.34
N ALA A 437 -8.73 -43.89 -55.44
CA ALA A 437 -8.10 -42.90 -56.30
C ALA A 437 -8.94 -42.56 -57.57
N GLU A 438 -8.40 -41.60 -58.35
CA GLU A 438 -8.66 -41.19 -59.76
C GLU A 438 -9.29 -39.79 -59.91
N ALA A 439 -8.92 -38.88 -60.82
CA ALA A 439 -7.78 -38.67 -61.74
C ALA A 439 -8.11 -37.40 -62.59
N VAL A 440 -7.11 -36.53 -62.86
CA VAL A 440 -6.84 -35.83 -64.17
C VAL A 440 -7.87 -34.74 -64.64
N ASP A 441 -7.56 -33.53 -65.16
CA ASP A 441 -6.39 -32.84 -65.75
C ASP A 441 -6.58 -31.28 -65.64
N PRO A 442 -5.55 -30.46 -65.97
CA PRO A 442 -5.50 -28.99 -65.87
C PRO A 442 -5.77 -28.27 -67.22
N ASP A 443 -5.44 -26.97 -67.23
CA ASP A 443 -5.43 -25.97 -68.33
C ASP A 443 -6.63 -25.00 -68.34
N GLU A 444 -6.39 -23.72 -68.01
CA GLU A 444 -6.19 -22.71 -69.05
C GLU A 444 -5.60 -21.42 -68.44
N GLU A 445 -4.74 -20.81 -69.24
CA GLU A 445 -3.75 -19.79 -68.95
C GLU A 445 -4.34 -18.36 -69.10
N VAL A 446 -3.47 -17.35 -68.92
CA VAL A 446 -3.35 -16.16 -69.80
C VAL A 446 -3.87 -14.77 -69.32
N ILE A 447 -2.87 -13.97 -68.87
CA ILE A 447 -2.49 -12.54 -69.12
C ILE A 447 -3.32 -11.36 -68.56
N GLU A 448 -2.71 -10.46 -67.76
CA GLU A 448 -2.00 -9.17 -68.09
C GLU A 448 -2.98 -8.02 -68.47
N GLU A 449 -2.86 -6.71 -68.21
CA GLU A 449 -1.80 -5.73 -67.89
C GLU A 449 -2.43 -4.64 -66.97
N VAL A 450 -1.74 -4.06 -65.98
CA VAL A 450 -1.02 -2.77 -66.03
C VAL A 450 -1.72 -1.66 -66.82
N GLU A 451 -2.07 -0.55 -66.17
CA GLU A 451 -1.69 0.81 -66.62
C GLU A 451 -1.92 1.87 -65.53
N GLN A 452 -0.85 2.65 -65.29
CA GLN A 452 -0.83 3.92 -64.57
C GLN A 452 -1.46 5.01 -65.44
N ASN A 453 -2.04 6.05 -64.83
CA ASN A 453 -1.71 7.43 -65.23
C ASN A 453 -2.22 8.48 -64.24
N GLU A 454 -1.28 9.35 -63.88
CA GLU A 454 -1.45 10.70 -63.38
C GLU A 454 -2.28 11.57 -64.34
N PHE A 455 -2.95 12.62 -63.87
CA PHE A 455 -2.68 14.01 -64.29
C PHE A 455 -3.57 15.05 -63.57
N GLU A 456 -3.00 16.24 -63.43
CA GLU A 456 -3.40 17.46 -62.73
C GLU A 456 -4.57 18.28 -63.31
N GLY A 457 -5.12 19.16 -62.46
CA GLY A 457 -5.64 20.50 -62.78
C GLY A 457 -7.16 20.60 -63.02
N VAL A 458 -7.90 21.67 -62.70
CA VAL A 458 -7.70 23.02 -62.16
C VAL A 458 -9.11 23.70 -62.16
N ASP A 459 -9.28 24.77 -61.37
CA ASP A 459 -10.32 25.84 -61.41
C ASP A 459 -11.70 25.73 -60.69
N GLU A 460 -11.81 26.63 -59.71
CA GLU A 460 -12.79 27.72 -59.48
C GLU A 460 -14.25 27.49 -59.01
N ASP A 461 -14.58 28.36 -58.03
CA ASP A 461 -15.87 28.94 -57.60
C ASP A 461 -16.91 28.11 -56.84
N SER A 462 -17.10 28.44 -55.55
CA SER A 462 -18.26 29.23 -55.12
C SER A 462 -18.26 29.54 -53.62
N GLU A 463 -18.61 30.80 -53.33
CA GLU A 463 -18.90 31.37 -52.03
C GLU A 463 -20.04 30.63 -51.30
N THR A 464 -19.93 30.43 -49.98
CA THR A 464 -20.76 31.12 -48.96
C THR A 464 -20.77 30.38 -47.62
N ASP A 465 -20.61 31.20 -46.59
CA ASP A 465 -21.33 31.20 -45.32
C ASP A 465 -20.87 30.40 -44.08
N GLU A 466 -20.90 31.19 -43.00
CA GLU A 466 -21.13 30.88 -41.59
C GLU A 466 -19.93 30.73 -40.63
N ARG A 467 -19.70 31.87 -39.95
CA ARG A 467 -19.67 32.05 -38.48
C ARG A 467 -18.38 31.71 -37.71
N SER A 468 -17.58 32.77 -37.53
CA SER A 468 -16.83 33.03 -36.28
C SER A 468 -17.74 33.69 -35.25
N GLY A 469 -17.66 33.23 -34.00
CA GLY A 469 -18.21 33.90 -32.83
C GLY A 469 -17.26 33.74 -31.65
N SER A 470 -16.39 34.73 -31.47
CA SER A 470 -15.56 34.94 -30.28
C SER A 470 -16.22 35.99 -29.39
N GLU A 471 -16.49 35.59 -28.16
CA GLU A 471 -16.32 36.29 -26.87
C GLU A 471 -16.20 37.82 -26.87
N SER A 472 -16.99 38.48 -26.00
CA SER A 472 -16.49 39.22 -24.81
C SER A 472 -17.55 40.16 -24.23
N GLU A 473 -17.95 39.84 -23.00
CA GLU A 473 -18.08 40.68 -21.79
C GLU A 473 -18.91 41.99 -21.71
N SER A 474 -19.62 42.02 -20.58
CA SER A 474 -19.87 43.15 -19.66
C SER A 474 -20.92 44.21 -20.00
N GLU A 475 -21.95 44.32 -19.13
CA GLU A 475 -22.17 45.44 -18.20
C GLU A 475 -23.61 45.36 -17.63
N SER A 476 -23.76 45.43 -16.30
CA SER A 476 -25.05 45.67 -15.63
C SER A 476 -24.83 46.29 -14.24
N GLU A 477 -24.87 47.62 -14.18
CA GLU A 477 -25.32 48.39 -13.00
C GLU A 477 -26.88 48.54 -13.13
N SER A 478 -27.76 48.82 -12.16
CA SER A 478 -27.68 49.39 -10.82
C SER A 478 -29.05 49.25 -10.10
N GLU A 479 -29.04 49.50 -8.78
CA GLU A 479 -30.06 50.16 -7.93
C GLU A 479 -31.30 49.42 -7.37
N SER A 480 -31.36 49.26 -6.02
CA SER A 480 -32.17 50.07 -5.08
C SER A 480 -32.12 49.49 -3.64
N GLU A 481 -31.59 50.24 -2.64
CA GLU A 481 -32.28 50.91 -1.49
C GLU A 481 -33.10 49.95 -0.56
N SER A 482 -33.07 49.92 0.78
CA SER A 482 -32.88 50.96 1.83
C SER A 482 -32.61 50.31 3.22
N GLU A 483 -31.93 51.05 4.11
CA GLU A 483 -31.76 50.84 5.58
C GLU A 483 -33.07 51.19 6.37
N PRO A 484 -33.20 51.27 7.74
CA PRO A 484 -32.13 51.35 8.76
C PRO A 484 -32.39 50.94 10.27
N GLU A 485 -31.33 51.15 11.08
CA GLU A 485 -31.20 51.57 12.50
C GLU A 485 -31.59 50.69 13.72
N SER A 486 -30.61 50.47 14.61
CA SER A 486 -30.50 51.03 16.00
C SER A 486 -29.78 50.07 16.97
N ALA A 487 -29.33 50.45 18.16
CA ALA A 487 -28.22 51.30 18.61
C ALA A 487 -28.16 51.18 20.17
N VAL A 488 -26.97 51.42 20.77
CA VAL A 488 -26.68 51.80 22.19
C VAL A 488 -26.85 50.68 23.28
N ASP A 489 -26.09 50.53 24.39
CA ASP A 489 -25.28 51.46 25.21
C ASP A 489 -24.31 50.74 26.21
N GLN A 490 -23.07 51.26 26.25
CA GLN A 490 -22.09 51.59 27.32
C GLN A 490 -21.96 50.91 28.71
N SER A 491 -20.71 51.03 29.20
CA SER A 491 -20.22 51.34 30.58
C SER A 491 -19.91 50.16 31.53
N THR A 492 -18.85 50.15 32.37
CA THR A 492 -17.73 51.05 32.74
C THR A 492 -16.71 50.30 33.65
N ASP A 493 -15.57 50.97 33.92
CA ASP A 493 -14.63 50.84 35.07
C ASP A 493 -13.67 49.62 35.06
N GLY A 494 -12.34 49.74 35.19
CA GLY A 494 -11.48 50.83 35.66
C GLY A 494 -10.63 50.35 36.82
N ASP A 495 -9.30 50.20 36.66
CA ASP A 495 -8.32 50.59 37.70
C ASP A 495 -6.90 50.66 37.12
N SER A 496 -6.19 51.69 37.54
CA SER A 496 -4.81 52.04 37.20
C SER A 496 -3.85 51.36 38.18
N LEU A 497 -2.55 51.26 37.83
CA LEU A 497 -1.48 51.78 38.71
C LEU A 497 -0.13 51.85 37.99
N GLU A 498 0.61 52.83 38.46
CA GLU A 498 1.78 53.55 37.94
C GLU A 498 3.11 52.74 37.91
N VAL A 499 3.93 52.88 36.86
CA VAL A 499 5.14 53.74 36.69
C VAL A 499 6.40 53.28 37.43
N THR A 500 7.47 53.03 36.66
CA THR A 500 8.83 53.65 36.73
C THR A 500 9.64 53.02 35.57
N GLU A 501 9.86 53.73 34.45
CA GLU A 501 11.03 54.61 34.18
C GLU A 501 12.37 53.95 34.54
N ASP A 502 13.20 53.60 33.54
CA ASP A 502 14.33 54.46 33.12
C ASP A 502 15.23 53.77 32.06
N ASP A 503 15.62 54.56 31.04
CA ASP A 503 16.81 54.51 30.16
C ASP A 503 17.24 53.20 29.43
N GLY A 504 17.55 53.16 28.14
CA GLY A 504 17.77 54.21 27.15
C GLY A 504 18.66 53.66 26.00
N ILE A 505 18.24 53.92 24.76
CA ILE A 505 19.05 54.15 23.54
C ILE A 505 19.80 52.95 22.91
N GLY A 506 19.50 52.68 21.63
CA GLY A 506 20.58 52.40 20.66
C GLY A 506 20.38 51.36 19.54
N THR A 507 19.45 51.60 18.61
CA THR A 507 19.63 51.45 17.14
C THR A 507 20.04 50.11 16.48
N SER A 508 19.15 49.68 15.57
CA SER A 508 19.37 49.38 14.13
C SER A 508 19.44 47.93 13.63
N GLY A 509 18.58 47.67 12.63
CA GLY A 509 18.67 46.65 11.57
C GLY A 509 18.35 45.23 12.02
N GLY A 510 17.38 44.50 11.48
CA GLY A 510 16.81 44.51 10.14
C GLY A 510 16.77 43.06 9.65
N THR A 511 15.70 42.71 8.95
CA THR A 511 15.38 41.43 8.29
C THR A 511 14.84 40.33 9.21
N GLY A 512 13.53 40.10 9.07
CA GLY A 512 12.83 38.95 9.61
C GLY A 512 12.98 37.75 8.69
N SER A 513 13.17 36.60 9.30
CA SER A 513 12.85 35.30 8.73
C SER A 513 11.74 34.73 9.61
N SER A 514 10.58 34.50 9.02
CA SER A 514 9.49 33.75 9.63
C SER A 514 9.92 32.29 9.76
N GLU A 515 10.20 31.87 10.98
CA GLU A 515 10.23 30.46 11.38
C GLU A 515 8.82 29.90 11.19
N ASN A 516 8.67 28.96 10.25
CA ASN A 516 7.47 28.14 10.14
C ASN A 516 7.85 26.77 10.72
N THR A 517 7.47 26.56 11.98
CA THR A 517 7.61 25.29 12.68
C THR A 517 6.61 24.29 12.09
N SER A 518 7.11 23.31 11.33
CA SER A 518 6.38 22.07 11.06
C SER A 518 6.42 21.22 12.33
N GLU A 519 5.35 21.29 13.13
CA GLU A 519 5.09 20.29 14.18
C GLU A 519 4.73 18.97 13.49
N THR A 520 5.74 18.13 13.31
CA THR A 520 5.58 16.71 13.06
C THR A 520 5.02 16.06 14.33
N ALA A 521 3.88 15.38 14.17
CA ALA A 521 3.25 14.55 15.19
C ALA A 521 4.11 13.28 15.43
N GLY A 522 5.27 13.46 16.05
CA GLY A 522 6.05 12.39 16.67
C GLY A 522 5.99 12.57 18.18
N ARG A 523 5.09 11.84 18.84
CA ARG A 523 5.15 11.54 20.29
C ARG A 523 4.03 10.61 20.71
N GLY A 524 4.40 9.46 21.27
CA GLY A 524 3.62 8.78 22.32
C GLY A 524 3.10 7.40 21.97
N TRP A 525 4.00 6.42 21.89
CA TRP A 525 3.65 5.00 21.94
C TRP A 525 4.27 4.39 23.18
N GLU A 526 3.62 4.55 24.32
CA GLU A 526 3.77 3.69 25.49
C GLU A 526 2.56 3.98 26.41
N GLU A 527 1.96 2.91 26.94
CA GLU A 527 0.84 2.88 27.90
C GLU A 527 -0.58 3.12 27.35
N ILE A 528 -1.16 2.07 26.76
CA ILE A 528 -2.53 1.67 27.10
C ILE A 528 -2.53 0.14 27.28
N ASP A 529 -2.59 -0.30 28.55
CA ASP A 529 -2.84 -1.67 29.01
C ASP A 529 -4.34 -1.79 29.39
N PRO A 530 -4.91 -3.00 29.54
CA PRO A 530 -6.18 -3.46 28.94
C PRO A 530 -7.47 -2.82 29.47
#